data_AF-A0A7S4DD59-F1
#
_entry.id   AF-A0A7S4DD59-F1
#
_cell.length_a   1.000
_cell.length_b   1.000
_cell.length_c   1.000
_cell.angle_alpha   90.00
_cell.angle_beta   90.00
_cell.angle_gamma   90.00
#
_symmetry.space_group_name_H-M   'P 1'
#
loop_
_entity.id
_entity.type
_entity.pdbx_description
1 polymer ?
#
loop_
_entity_poly.entity_id
_entity_poly.type
_entity_poly.pdbx_seq_one_letter_code
_entity_poly.pdbx_strand_id
1 'polypeptide(L)'
;ALLRTARAAGGPLGVLSEALGAMRCLWGLCRRHLKAQFQALFNGVFLRALAQLKAEAGDDQPPSGPNPDADPAGGPTYSPAEREAVLEALCDFLAEPSLLPDLYLNYDCDLQSADLLEAVVAGLSAGARAAPAGCPAAALCLEALLEAARAL
;
A
#
# COMPACT_ATOMS: atom_id res chain seq x y z
N ALA A 1 10.08 0.94 -10.30
CA ALA A 1 9.83 -0.48 -10.61
C ALA A 1 8.55 -0.68 -11.43
N LEU A 2 7.53 0.19 -11.31
CA LEU A 2 6.27 0.18 -12.09
C LEU A 2 6.41 -0.03 -13.62
N LEU A 3 7.51 0.42 -14.22
CA LEU A 3 7.79 0.20 -15.65
C LEU A 3 8.10 -1.26 -16.01
N ARG A 4 8.47 -2.13 -15.04
CA ARG A 4 8.72 -3.56 -15.28
C ARG A 4 7.42 -4.34 -15.47
N THR A 5 6.39 -4.02 -14.70
CA THR A 5 5.05 -4.62 -14.79
C THR A 5 4.21 -3.99 -15.92
N ALA A 6 4.27 -2.67 -16.11
CA ALA A 6 3.57 -1.98 -17.21
C ALA A 6 4.02 -2.44 -18.61
N ARG A 7 5.30 -2.78 -18.79
CA ARG A 7 5.82 -3.28 -20.10
C ARG A 7 5.38 -4.70 -20.45
N ALA A 8 4.94 -5.50 -19.48
CA ALA A 8 4.64 -6.92 -19.67
C ALA A 8 3.14 -7.23 -19.73
N ALA A 9 2.29 -6.37 -19.15
CA ALA A 9 0.88 -6.68 -18.96
C ALA A 9 -0.04 -5.87 -19.91
N GLY A 10 -0.60 -6.55 -20.91
CA GLY A 10 -1.86 -6.11 -21.51
C GLY A 10 -3.03 -6.44 -20.58
N GLY A 11 -3.98 -5.51 -20.37
CA GLY A 11 -5.21 -5.75 -19.59
C GLY A 11 -5.31 -4.96 -18.27
N PRO A 12 -6.11 -5.43 -17.28
CA PRO A 12 -6.45 -4.66 -16.07
C PRO A 12 -5.25 -4.34 -15.18
N LEU A 13 -4.22 -5.21 -15.15
CA LEU A 13 -2.98 -4.98 -14.41
C LEU A 13 -2.16 -3.81 -15.01
N GLY A 14 -2.16 -3.70 -16.35
CA GLY A 14 -1.56 -2.58 -17.06
C GLY A 14 -2.24 -1.26 -16.69
N VAL A 15 -3.58 -1.24 -16.66
CA VAL A 15 -4.36 -0.07 -16.23
C VAL A 15 -4.04 0.34 -14.79
N LEU A 16 -3.93 -0.63 -13.87
CA LEU A 16 -3.57 -0.36 -12.47
C LEU A 16 -2.17 0.25 -12.34
N SER A 17 -1.17 -0.32 -13.03
CA SER A 17 0.21 0.19 -13.00
C SER A 17 0.32 1.59 -13.59
N GLU A 18 -0.33 1.86 -14.73
CA GLU A 18 -0.38 3.19 -15.33
C GLU A 18 -1.11 4.20 -14.44
N ALA A 19 -2.22 3.80 -13.81
CA ALA A 19 -2.95 4.65 -12.86
C ALA A 19 -2.09 5.02 -11.65
N LEU A 20 -1.35 4.06 -11.08
CA LEU A 20 -0.41 4.31 -9.97
C LEU A 20 0.73 5.23 -10.41
N GLY A 21 1.25 5.07 -11.63
CA GLY A 21 2.23 5.97 -12.23
C GLY A 21 1.71 7.40 -12.38
N ALA A 22 0.48 7.57 -12.90
CA ALA A 22 -0.16 8.87 -13.02
C ALA A 22 -0.40 9.53 -11.65
N MET A 23 -0.83 8.76 -10.64
CA MET A 23 -1.00 9.26 -9.27
C MET A 23 0.32 9.72 -8.65
N ARG A 24 1.43 9.03 -8.93
CA ARG A 24 2.76 9.46 -8.49
C ARG A 24 3.16 10.80 -9.12
N CYS A 25 2.92 10.98 -10.42
CA CYS A 25 3.13 12.26 -11.10
C CYS A 25 2.26 13.37 -10.52
N LEU A 26 0.97 13.10 -10.27
CA LEU A 26 0.04 14.05 -9.65
C LEU A 26 0.48 14.45 -8.25
N TRP A 27 0.97 13.50 -7.45
CA TRP A 27 1.49 13.80 -6.13
C TRP A 27 2.72 14.72 -6.21
N GLY A 28 3.69 14.44 -7.09
CA GLY A 28 4.87 15.29 -7.28
C GLY A 28 4.56 16.74 -7.67
N LEU A 29 3.48 16.96 -8.44
CA LEU A 29 3.08 18.29 -8.92
C LEU A 29 2.09 19.01 -8.00
N CYS A 30 1.17 18.28 -7.36
CA CYS A 30 -0.03 18.83 -6.71
C CYS A 30 -0.20 18.41 -5.24
N ARG A 31 0.80 17.81 -4.59
CA ARG A 31 0.71 17.30 -3.20
C ARG A 31 0.11 18.28 -2.18
N ARG A 32 0.33 19.59 -2.34
CA ARG A 32 -0.21 20.62 -1.43
C ARG A 32 -1.73 20.77 -1.50
N HIS A 33 -2.34 20.38 -2.62
CA HIS A 33 -3.77 20.57 -2.90
C HIS A 33 -4.56 19.26 -2.83
N LEU A 34 -3.89 18.11 -2.83
CA LEU A 34 -4.51 16.79 -2.93
C LEU A 34 -4.44 15.97 -1.63
N LYS A 35 -4.44 16.63 -0.47
CA LYS A 35 -4.27 15.95 0.82
C LYS A 35 -5.33 14.86 1.07
N ALA A 36 -6.61 15.18 0.85
CA ALA A 36 -7.70 14.25 1.04
C ALA A 36 -7.66 13.08 0.04
N GLN A 37 -7.32 13.37 -1.23
CA GLN A 37 -7.19 12.37 -2.27
C GLN A 37 -6.02 11.42 -1.99
N PHE A 38 -4.94 11.94 -1.42
CA PHE A 38 -3.78 11.15 -1.04
C PHE A 38 -4.06 10.25 0.15
N GLN A 39 -4.78 10.74 1.16
CA GLN A 39 -5.29 9.90 2.25
C GLN A 39 -6.21 8.79 1.75
N ALA A 40 -7.10 9.11 0.81
CA ALA A 40 -7.97 8.12 0.18
C ALA A 40 -7.18 7.08 -0.62
N LEU A 41 -6.12 7.49 -1.32
CA LEU A 41 -5.21 6.58 -2.03
C LEU A 41 -4.51 5.62 -1.06
N PHE A 42 -3.93 6.14 0.01
CA PHE A 42 -3.22 5.31 1.00
C PHE A 42 -4.15 4.32 1.68
N ASN A 43 -5.31 4.77 2.14
CA ASN A 43 -6.30 3.89 2.78
C ASN A 43 -6.91 2.89 1.78
N GLY A 44 -7.30 3.36 0.61
CA GLY A 44 -8.07 2.58 -0.36
C GLY A 44 -7.23 1.55 -1.12
N VAL A 45 -5.94 1.85 -1.36
CA VAL A 45 -5.06 1.04 -2.20
C VAL A 45 -3.94 0.39 -1.39
N PHE A 46 -3.02 1.18 -0.83
CA PHE A 46 -1.81 0.66 -0.20
C PHE A 46 -2.09 -0.10 1.11
N LEU A 47 -2.81 0.53 2.04
CA LEU A 47 -3.13 -0.09 3.34
C LEU A 47 -4.07 -1.29 3.17
N ARG A 48 -4.98 -1.24 2.19
CA ARG A 48 -5.84 -2.39 1.87
C ARG A 48 -5.04 -3.59 1.34
N ALA A 49 -4.07 -3.35 0.46
CA ALA A 49 -3.18 -4.41 -0.04
C ALA A 49 -2.33 -5.02 1.08
N LEU A 50 -1.82 -4.19 2.00
CA LEU A 50 -1.07 -4.65 3.18
C LEU A 50 -1.94 -5.42 4.17
N ALA A 51 -3.19 -5.00 4.38
CA ALA A 51 -4.15 -5.69 5.23
C ALA A 51 -4.49 -7.09 4.69
N GLN A 52 -4.65 -7.24 3.38
CA GLN A 52 -4.88 -8.54 2.74
C GLN A 52 -3.67 -9.47 2.90
N LEU A 53 -2.45 -8.93 2.73
CA LEU A 53 -1.22 -9.68 2.95
C LEU A 53 -1.12 -10.19 4.41
N LYS A 54 -1.50 -9.36 5.38
CA LYS A 54 -1.54 -9.73 6.80
C LYS A 54 -2.57 -10.82 7.07
N ALA A 55 -3.75 -10.74 6.46
CA ALA A 55 -4.82 -11.73 6.61
C ALA A 55 -4.42 -13.11 6.05
N GLU A 56 -3.72 -13.16 4.92
CA GLU A 56 -3.25 -14.42 4.33
C GLU A 56 -2.18 -15.14 5.15
N ALA A 57 -1.48 -14.41 6.01
CA ALA A 57 -0.37 -14.94 6.77
C ALA A 57 -0.67 -15.24 8.24
N GLY A 58 -1.83 -14.81 8.75
CA GLY A 58 -2.34 -15.19 10.06
C GLY A 58 -3.26 -16.40 9.95
N ASP A 59 -2.73 -17.60 10.15
CA ASP A 59 -3.49 -18.87 10.23
C ASP A 59 -4.21 -19.05 11.59
N ASP A 60 -4.85 -17.99 12.12
CA ASP A 60 -5.58 -18.04 13.39
C ASP A 60 -6.92 -17.27 13.29
N GLN A 61 -7.93 -17.91 12.68
CA GLN A 61 -9.33 -17.95 13.15
C GLN A 61 -10.16 -18.90 12.22
N PRO A 62 -10.79 -19.99 12.72
CA PRO A 62 -11.78 -20.74 11.94
C PRO A 62 -13.01 -19.85 11.61
N PRO A 63 -13.80 -20.14 10.57
CA PRO A 63 -14.94 -19.31 10.21
C PRO A 63 -15.98 -19.32 11.33
N SER A 64 -15.97 -18.29 12.18
CA SER A 64 -17.18 -17.87 12.87
C SER A 64 -18.21 -17.59 11.78
N GLY A 65 -19.37 -18.26 11.90
CA GLY A 65 -20.40 -18.35 10.86
C GLY A 65 -20.84 -17.00 10.28
N PRO A 66 -21.68 -17.02 9.23
CA PRO A 66 -22.10 -15.80 8.54
C PRO A 66 -22.85 -14.92 9.53
N ASN A 67 -22.19 -13.87 10.03
CA ASN A 67 -22.85 -12.78 10.73
C ASN A 67 -23.50 -11.93 9.63
N PRO A 68 -24.85 -11.91 9.53
CA PRO A 68 -25.55 -11.17 8.48
C PRO A 68 -25.44 -9.65 8.64
N ASP A 69 -24.86 -9.16 9.75
CA ASP A 69 -24.78 -7.75 10.12
C ASP A 69 -23.33 -7.21 10.17
N ALA A 70 -22.33 -8.00 9.77
CA ALA A 70 -20.99 -7.45 9.52
C ALA A 70 -21.01 -6.77 8.15
N ASP A 71 -21.02 -5.43 8.17
CA ASP A 71 -20.89 -4.57 7.00
C ASP A 71 -19.95 -5.20 5.96
N PRO A 72 -20.38 -5.37 4.69
CA PRO A 72 -19.46 -5.78 3.66
C PRO A 72 -18.56 -4.57 3.44
N ALA A 73 -17.39 -4.54 4.08
CA ALA A 73 -16.29 -3.67 3.65
C ALA A 73 -15.73 -4.22 2.31
N GLY A 74 -16.62 -4.34 1.32
CA GLY A 74 -16.45 -4.83 -0.04
C GLY A 74 -15.64 -3.85 -0.87
N GLY A 75 -14.40 -3.64 -0.44
CA GLY A 75 -13.37 -3.15 -1.34
C GLY A 75 -12.87 -4.27 -2.24
N PRO A 76 -12.18 -3.90 -3.34
CA PRO A 76 -11.59 -4.88 -4.23
C PRO A 76 -10.59 -5.77 -3.47
N THR A 77 -10.76 -7.09 -3.60
CA THR A 77 -9.74 -8.07 -3.27
C THR A 77 -8.69 -8.07 -4.37
N TYR A 78 -7.43 -7.80 -4.01
CA TYR A 78 -6.34 -7.81 -4.98
C TYR A 78 -5.88 -9.25 -5.20
N SER A 79 -5.74 -9.63 -6.46
CA SER A 79 -5.00 -10.84 -6.81
C SER A 79 -3.52 -10.72 -6.37
N PRO A 80 -2.80 -11.84 -6.20
CA PRO A 80 -1.38 -11.79 -5.79
C PRO A 80 -0.52 -10.91 -6.70
N ALA A 81 -0.78 -10.91 -8.01
CA ALA A 81 -0.08 -10.08 -8.99
C ALA A 81 -0.43 -8.59 -8.88
N GLU A 82 -1.70 -8.24 -8.63
CA GLU A 82 -2.12 -6.85 -8.40
C GLU A 82 -1.52 -6.32 -7.11
N ARG A 83 -1.48 -7.14 -6.06
CA ARG A 83 -0.85 -6.78 -4.79
C ARG A 83 0.64 -6.52 -4.96
N GLU A 84 1.34 -7.36 -5.72
CA GLU A 84 2.75 -7.14 -6.06
C GLU A 84 2.94 -5.79 -6.76
N ALA A 85 2.13 -5.48 -7.77
CA ALA A 85 2.17 -4.19 -8.46
C ALA A 85 1.89 -2.99 -7.54
N VAL A 86 0.95 -3.14 -6.59
CA VAL A 86 0.67 -2.11 -5.57
C VAL A 86 1.85 -1.92 -4.62
N LEU A 87 2.51 -3.00 -4.19
CA LEU A 87 3.68 -2.94 -3.32
C LEU A 87 4.90 -2.36 -4.05
N GLU A 88 5.11 -2.70 -5.32
CA GLU A 88 6.13 -2.06 -6.17
C GLU A 88 5.89 -0.55 -6.28
N ALA A 89 4.63 -0.14 -6.50
CA ALA A 89 4.28 1.27 -6.53
C ALA A 89 4.54 1.94 -5.18
N LEU A 90 4.20 1.28 -4.07
CA LEU A 90 4.47 1.80 -2.73
C LEU A 90 5.97 1.99 -2.48
N CYS A 91 6.82 1.07 -2.94
CA CYS A 91 8.28 1.25 -2.92
C CYS A 91 8.70 2.49 -3.71
N ASP A 92 8.17 2.65 -4.93
CA ASP A 92 8.45 3.83 -5.77
C ASP A 92 7.99 5.15 -5.12
N PHE A 93 6.92 5.13 -4.29
CA PHE A 93 6.48 6.27 -3.49
C PHE A 93 7.41 6.54 -2.31
N LEU A 94 7.75 5.52 -1.52
CA LEU A 94 8.61 5.63 -0.33
C LEU A 94 10.05 6.00 -0.65
N ALA A 95 10.50 5.73 -1.88
CA ALA A 95 11.79 6.20 -2.38
C ALA A 95 11.85 7.73 -2.54
N GLU A 96 10.72 8.45 -2.57
CA GLU A 96 10.76 9.91 -2.58
C GLU A 96 11.05 10.45 -1.17
N PRO A 97 12.17 11.17 -0.96
CA PRO A 97 12.62 11.59 0.37
C PRO A 97 11.65 12.54 1.08
N SER A 98 10.80 13.23 0.31
CA SER A 98 9.82 14.17 0.88
C SER A 98 8.51 13.52 1.30
N LEU A 99 8.29 12.24 0.97
CA LEU A 99 7.02 11.56 1.28
C LEU A 99 6.84 11.30 2.77
N LEU A 100 7.83 10.72 3.45
CA LEU A 100 7.71 10.38 4.88
C LEU A 100 7.48 11.61 5.78
N PRO A 101 8.23 12.71 5.63
CA PRO A 101 7.94 13.95 6.35
C PRO A 101 6.54 14.48 6.04
N ASP A 102 6.09 14.39 4.78
CA ASP A 102 4.75 14.83 4.39
C ASP A 102 3.67 13.94 5.01
N LEU A 103 3.86 12.63 5.09
CA LEU A 103 2.93 11.71 5.75
C LEU A 103 2.83 12.03 7.25
N TYR A 104 3.99 12.17 7.90
CA TYR A 104 4.04 12.45 9.34
C TYR A 104 3.41 13.81 9.69
N LEU A 105 3.82 14.88 9.01
CA LEU A 105 3.38 16.25 9.34
C LEU A 105 1.92 16.51 8.94
N ASN A 106 1.46 15.93 7.82
CA ASN A 106 0.13 16.25 7.30
C ASN A 106 -0.95 15.26 7.71
N TYR A 107 -0.60 14.10 8.29
CA TYR A 107 -1.59 13.08 8.66
C TYR A 107 -1.41 12.61 10.11
N ASP A 108 -0.24 12.07 10.49
CA ASP A 108 -0.04 11.57 11.86
C ASP A 108 -0.02 12.70 12.91
N CYS A 109 0.40 13.91 12.53
CA CYS A 109 0.35 15.08 13.40
C CYS A 109 -1.01 15.81 13.39
N ASP A 110 -1.94 15.44 12.51
CA ASP A 110 -3.26 16.07 12.43
C ASP A 110 -4.31 15.19 13.13
N LEU A 111 -4.83 15.72 14.25
CA LEU A 111 -5.81 15.08 15.13
C LEU A 111 -7.14 14.73 14.42
N GLN A 112 -7.38 15.26 13.22
CA GLN A 112 -8.58 14.97 12.41
C GLN A 112 -8.33 13.91 11.33
N SER A 113 -7.10 13.43 11.16
CA SER A 113 -6.74 12.38 10.20
C SER A 113 -6.23 11.11 10.90
N ALA A 114 -6.15 10.03 10.11
CA ALA A 114 -5.59 8.77 10.57
C ALA A 114 -4.06 8.79 10.49
N ASP A 115 -3.40 8.05 11.38
CA ASP A 115 -1.94 7.85 11.42
C ASP A 115 -1.48 7.01 10.21
N LEU A 116 -1.37 7.65 9.05
CA LEU A 116 -1.05 7.00 7.79
C LEU A 116 0.37 6.43 7.77
N LEU A 117 1.35 7.17 8.30
CA LEU A 117 2.72 6.69 8.32
C LEU A 117 2.83 5.48 9.26
N GLU A 118 2.28 5.59 10.47
CA GLU A 118 2.24 4.46 11.40
C GLU A 118 1.56 3.23 10.78
N ALA A 119 0.40 3.41 10.15
CA ALA A 119 -0.33 2.31 9.50
C ALA A 119 0.46 1.65 8.36
N VAL A 120 1.19 2.45 7.56
CA VAL A 120 2.03 1.92 6.47
C VAL A 120 3.20 1.12 7.05
N VAL A 121 3.92 1.66 8.03
CA VAL A 121 5.06 0.96 8.66
C VAL A 121 4.61 -0.31 9.39
N ALA A 122 3.47 -0.27 10.08
CA ALA A 122 2.88 -1.43 10.73
C ALA A 122 2.46 -2.49 9.70
N GLY A 123 1.85 -2.08 8.59
CA GLY A 123 1.45 -2.98 7.51
C GLY A 123 2.65 -3.65 6.81
N LEU A 124 3.69 -2.87 6.49
CA LEU A 124 4.91 -3.38 5.86
C LEU A 124 5.69 -4.30 6.80
N SER A 125 5.83 -3.95 8.07
CA SER A 125 6.53 -4.78 9.05
C SER A 125 5.80 -6.10 9.31
N ALA A 126 4.47 -6.09 9.36
CA ALA A 126 3.67 -7.31 9.37
C ALA A 126 3.89 -8.13 8.10
N GLY A 127 3.81 -7.48 6.93
CA GLY A 127 3.98 -8.15 5.64
C GLY A 127 5.35 -8.80 5.43
N ALA A 128 6.41 -8.13 5.87
CA ALA A 128 7.78 -8.66 5.82
C ALA A 128 7.97 -9.88 6.74
N ARG A 129 7.23 -9.96 7.85
CA ARG A 129 7.31 -11.09 8.81
C ARG A 129 6.45 -12.28 8.43
N ALA A 130 5.33 -12.01 7.79
CA ALA A 130 4.25 -12.98 7.68
C ALA A 130 4.33 -13.79 6.37
N ALA A 131 5.01 -13.27 5.35
CA ALA A 131 5.10 -13.96 4.07
C ALA A 131 6.11 -15.13 4.09
N PRO A 132 5.76 -16.30 3.49
CA PRO A 132 6.62 -17.47 3.47
C PRO A 132 7.93 -17.21 2.71
N ALA A 133 8.99 -17.91 3.09
CA ALA A 133 10.32 -17.78 2.48
C ALA A 133 10.24 -17.98 0.96
N GLY A 134 10.53 -16.93 0.19
CA GLY A 134 10.48 -16.93 -1.28
C GLY A 134 9.27 -16.21 -1.89
N CYS A 135 8.34 -15.68 -1.10
CA CYS A 135 7.24 -14.86 -1.61
C CYS A 135 7.75 -13.45 -2.01
N PRO A 136 7.50 -12.97 -3.25
CA PRO A 136 7.98 -11.67 -3.71
C PRO A 136 7.43 -10.50 -2.88
N ALA A 137 6.22 -10.65 -2.34
CA ALA A 137 5.60 -9.62 -1.49
C ALA A 137 6.37 -9.38 -0.18
N ALA A 138 7.02 -10.41 0.39
CA ALA A 138 7.86 -10.26 1.58
C ALA A 138 9.06 -9.35 1.30
N ALA A 139 9.71 -9.62 0.17
CA ALA A 139 10.89 -8.89 -0.28
C ALA A 139 10.53 -7.43 -0.58
N LEU A 140 9.40 -7.18 -1.24
CA LEU A 140 8.91 -5.83 -1.50
C LEU A 140 8.56 -5.07 -0.21
N CYS A 141 7.95 -5.73 0.78
CA CYS A 141 7.70 -5.10 2.09
C CYS A 141 9.00 -4.70 2.79
N LEU A 142 10.04 -5.55 2.72
CA LEU A 142 11.35 -5.24 3.29
C LEU A 142 12.05 -4.11 2.52
N GLU A 143 11.99 -4.13 1.19
CA GLU A 143 12.54 -3.08 0.32
C GLU A 143 11.88 -1.72 0.62
N ALA A 144 10.55 -1.68 0.70
CA ALA A 144 9.78 -0.51 1.09
C ALA A 144 10.20 0.05 2.47
N LEU A 145 10.40 -0.82 3.47
CA LEU A 145 10.88 -0.40 4.79
C LEU A 145 12.31 0.17 4.73
N LEU A 146 13.19 -0.42 3.91
CA LEU A 146 14.55 0.08 3.72
C LEU A 146 14.55 1.45 3.02
N GLU A 147 13.71 1.65 2.01
CA GLU A 147 13.58 2.98 1.38
C GLU A 147 13.02 4.00 2.37
N ALA A 148 12.02 3.62 3.17
CA ALA A 148 11.50 4.49 4.21
C ALA A 148 12.57 4.87 5.25
N ALA A 149 13.42 3.92 5.64
CA ALA A 149 14.51 4.16 6.57
C ALA A 149 15.64 5.04 5.99
N ARG A 150 15.85 5.03 4.67
CA ARG A 150 16.84 5.89 4.00
C ARG A 150 16.39 7.33 3.83
N ALA A 151 15.07 7.56 3.84
CA ALA A 151 14.46 8.88 3.69
C ALA A 151 14.32 9.66 5.01
N LEU A 152 14.62 9.03 6.15
CA LEU A 152 14.69 9.63 7.49
C LEU A 152 16.12 10.07 7.83
#